data_AF-A0A9E5A0W2-F1
#
_entry.id   AF-A0A9E5A0W2-F1
#
_cell.length_a   1.000
_cell.length_b   1.000
_cell.length_c   1.000
_cell.angle_alpha   90.00
_cell.angle_beta   90.00
_cell.angle_gamma   90.00
#
_symmetry.space_group_name_H-M   'P 1'
#
loop_
_entity.id
_entity.type
_entity.pdbx_description
1 polymer ?
#
loop_
_entity_poly.entity_id
_entity_poly.type
_entity_poly.pdbx_seq_one_letter_code
_entity_poly.pdbx_strand_id
1 'polypeptide(L)'
;MSIELIVLGIIILIVAFAALGILFKIAGLLLKILVHVILGWIALFLVNILPFVHIPINILTVLIAGFGGIWGVLLLILAQILGFF
;
A
#
# COMPACT_ATOMS: atom_id res chain seq x y z
N MET A 1 -49.34 5.66 -4.45
CA MET A 1 -48.37 6.78 -4.42
C MET A 1 -47.50 6.81 -3.16
N SER A 2 -48.04 6.95 -1.93
CA SER A 2 -47.20 7.11 -0.72
C SER A 2 -46.39 5.86 -0.36
N ILE A 3 -46.98 4.66 -0.46
CA ILE A 3 -46.33 3.39 -0.12
C ILE A 3 -45.25 3.00 -1.14
N GLU A 4 -45.50 3.21 -2.44
CA GLU A 4 -44.54 2.90 -3.51
C GLU A 4 -43.28 3.76 -3.39
N LEU A 5 -43.43 5.04 -3.03
CA LEU A 5 -42.32 5.95 -2.74
C LEU A 5 -41.51 5.50 -1.50
N ILE A 6 -42.18 5.02 -0.45
CA ILE A 6 -41.51 4.49 0.75
C ILE A 6 -40.72 3.23 0.41
N VAL A 7 -41.33 2.29 -0.34
CA VAL A 7 -40.67 1.05 -0.77
C VAL A 7 -39.48 1.35 -1.67
N LEU A 8 -39.63 2.26 -2.64
CA LEU A 8 -38.53 2.70 -3.49
C LEU A 8 -37.40 3.34 -2.68
N GLY A 9 -37.73 4.20 -1.72
CA GLY A 9 -36.75 4.83 -0.82
C GLY A 9 -35.95 3.82 -0.01
N ILE A 10 -36.60 2.78 0.53
CA ILE A 10 -35.94 1.69 1.26
C ILE A 10 -35.00 0.91 0.34
N ILE A 11 -35.44 0.57 -0.88
CA ILE A 11 -34.61 -0.15 -1.85
C ILE A 11 -33.36 0.66 -2.21
N ILE A 12 -33.51 1.97 -2.46
CA ILE A 12 -32.38 2.86 -2.76
C ILE A 12 -31.40 2.91 -1.58
N LEU A 13 -31.90 3.01 -0.35
CA LEU A 13 -31.08 3.01 0.87
C LEU A 13 -30.27 1.71 1.00
N ILE A 14 -30.90 0.56 0.77
CA ILE A 14 -30.22 -0.75 0.83
C ILE A 14 -29.12 -0.83 -0.23
N VAL A 15 -29.40 -0.40 -1.47
CA VAL A 15 -28.42 -0.38 -2.56
C VAL A 15 -27.26 0.56 -2.24
N ALA A 16 -27.54 1.75 -1.69
CA ALA A 16 -26.52 2.72 -1.31
C ALA A 16 -25.59 2.16 -0.21
N PHE A 17 -26.16 1.53 0.82
CA PHE A 17 -25.36 0.90 1.88
C PHE A 17 -24.53 -0.28 1.37
N ALA A 18 -25.09 -1.09 0.46
CA ALA A 18 -24.34 -2.18 -0.17
C ALA A 18 -23.16 -1.66 -1.00
N ALA A 19 -23.37 -0.60 -1.78
CA ALA A 19 -22.33 0.04 -2.58
C ALA A 19 -21.22 0.65 -1.69
N LEU A 20 -21.59 1.34 -0.62
CA LEU A 20 -20.63 1.88 0.36
C LEU A 20 -19.83 0.77 1.04
N GLY A 21 -20.47 -0.34 1.41
CA GLY A 21 -19.78 -1.48 2.01
C GLY A 21 -18.70 -2.08 1.10
N ILE A 22 -18.93 -2.12 -0.21
CA ILE A 22 -17.92 -2.56 -1.20
C ILE A 22 -16.80 -1.52 -1.31
N LEU A 23 -17.13 -0.23 -1.35
CA LEU A 23 -16.15 0.85 -1.43
C LEU A 23 -15.18 0.84 -0.23
N PHE A 24 -15.69 0.66 0.99
CA PHE A 24 -14.86 0.59 2.19
C PHE A 24 -13.92 -0.63 2.22
N LYS A 25 -14.33 -1.77 1.65
CA LYS A 25 -13.46 -2.95 1.52
C LYS A 25 -12.26 -2.66 0.62
N ILE A 26 -12.48 -1.96 -0.50
CA ILE A 26 -11.42 -1.58 -1.44
C ILE A 26 -10.49 -0.53 -0.80
N ALA A 27 -11.07 0.46 -0.12
CA ALA A 27 -10.30 1.48 0.58
C ALA A 27 -9.39 0.87 1.66
N GLY A 28 -9.88 -0.14 2.40
CA GLY A 28 -9.08 -0.89 3.37
C GLY A 28 -7.89 -1.62 2.74
N LEU A 29 -8.05 -2.18 1.54
CA LEU A 29 -6.95 -2.81 0.81
C LEU A 29 -5.89 -1.77 0.39
N LEU A 30 -6.34 -0.64 -0.18
CA LEU A 30 -5.44 0.45 -0.59
C LEU A 30 -4.65 1.00 0.60
N LEU A 31 -5.30 1.18 1.75
CA LEU A 31 -4.64 1.64 2.96
C LEU A 31 -3.57 0.64 3.43
N LYS A 32 -3.84 -0.67 3.39
CA LYS A 32 -2.86 -1.71 3.74
C LYS A 32 -1.64 -1.67 2.81
N ILE A 33 -1.87 -1.50 1.51
CA ILE A 33 -0.79 -1.38 0.51
C ILE A 33 0.03 -0.12 0.80
N LEU A 34 -0.62 1.01 1.07
CA LEU A 34 0.05 2.27 1.35
C LEU A 34 0.92 2.20 2.61
N VAL A 35 0.43 1.57 3.68
CA VAL A 35 1.22 1.30 4.89
C VAL A 35 2.42 0.40 4.57
N HIS A 36 2.23 -0.66 3.79
CA HIS A 36 3.32 -1.55 3.38
C HIS A 36 4.42 -0.80 2.61
N VAL A 37 4.02 0.07 1.68
CA VAL A 37 4.94 0.90 0.89
C VAL A 37 5.72 1.87 1.75
N ILE A 38 5.04 2.57 2.65
CA ILE A 38 5.69 3.51 3.58
C ILE A 38 6.68 2.78 4.49
N LEU A 39 6.31 1.60 5.01
CA LEU A 39 7.23 0.79 5.82
C LEU A 39 8.48 0.36 5.03
N GLY A 40 8.32 0.02 3.76
CA GLY A 40 9.41 -0.27 2.86
C GLY A 40 10.37 0.90 2.65
N TRP A 41 9.83 2.09 2.42
CA TRP A 41 10.64 3.31 2.28
C TRP A 41 11.34 3.71 3.58
N ILE A 42 10.65 3.60 4.72
CA ILE A 42 11.24 3.84 6.04
C ILE A 42 12.38 2.85 6.27
N ALA A 43 12.17 1.56 5.98
CA ALA A 43 13.21 0.55 6.11
C ALA A 43 14.42 0.86 5.21
N LEU A 44 14.19 1.24 3.95
CA LEU A 44 15.25 1.64 3.01
C LEU A 44 16.07 2.80 3.56
N PHE A 45 15.40 3.83 4.08
CA PHE A 45 16.06 4.99 4.66
C PHE A 45 16.86 4.61 5.91
N LEU A 46 16.27 3.81 6.81
CA LEU A 46 16.92 3.37 8.05
C LEU A 46 18.18 2.54 7.79
N VAL A 47 18.14 1.59 6.86
CA VAL A 47 19.32 0.78 6.56
C VAL A 47 20.41 1.63 5.93
N ASN A 48 20.06 2.64 5.13
CA ASN A 48 21.02 3.52 4.47
C ASN A 48 21.71 4.52 5.41
N ILE A 49 21.27 4.60 6.68
CA ILE A 49 21.99 5.35 7.74
C ILE A 49 23.14 4.50 8.32
N LEU A 50 23.08 3.17 8.18
CA LEU A 50 24.11 2.29 8.70
C LEU A 50 25.41 2.46 7.90
N PRO A 51 26.58 2.54 8.56
CA PRO A 51 27.85 2.83 7.88
C PRO A 51 28.31 1.73 6.90
N PHE A 52 27.68 0.56 6.90
CA PHE A 52 28.03 -0.58 6.06
C PHE A 52 27.09 -0.79 4.86
N VAL A 53 25.97 -0.05 4.81
CA VAL A 53 24.93 -0.21 3.79
C VAL A 53 24.78 1.10 3.03
N HIS A 54 25.02 1.05 1.73
CA HIS A 54 24.93 2.20 0.83
C HIS A 54 24.09 1.80 -0.38
N ILE A 55 22.79 1.96 -0.26
CA ILE A 55 21.84 1.68 -1.35
C ILE A 55 21.57 3.00 -2.09
N PRO A 56 21.81 3.07 -3.41
CA PRO A 56 21.55 4.29 -4.17
C PRO A 56 20.06 4.61 -4.16
N ILE A 57 19.67 5.80 -3.69
CA ILE A 57 18.26 6.23 -3.65
C ILE A 57 17.87 6.73 -5.04
N ASN A 58 17.32 5.84 -5.85
CA ASN A 58 16.81 6.12 -7.18
C ASN A 58 15.38 5.55 -7.32
N ILE A 59 14.74 5.81 -8.46
CA ILE A 59 13.35 5.39 -8.68
C ILE A 59 13.20 3.86 -8.55
N LEU A 60 14.18 3.07 -9.02
CA LEU A 60 14.12 1.61 -8.97
C LEU A 60 14.22 1.09 -7.53
N THR A 61 15.18 1.57 -6.74
CA THR A 61 15.36 1.12 -5.36
C THR A 61 14.20 1.55 -4.46
N VAL A 62 13.64 2.74 -4.70
CA VAL A 62 12.42 3.21 -4.01
C VAL A 62 11.21 2.37 -4.39
N LEU A 63 11.07 1.95 -5.65
CA LEU A 63 9.99 1.05 -6.07
C LEU A 63 10.13 -0.36 -5.49
N ILE A 64 11.35 -0.93 -5.52
CA ILE A 64 11.62 -2.26 -4.97
C ILE A 64 11.38 -2.26 -3.46
N ALA A 65 11.88 -1.26 -2.74
CA ALA A 65 11.64 -1.11 -1.31
C ALA A 65 10.17 -0.82 -1.00
N GLY A 66 9.51 0.03 -1.77
CA GLY A 66 8.09 0.35 -1.58
C GLY A 66 7.19 -0.87 -1.79
N PHE A 67 7.21 -1.47 -2.98
CA PHE A 67 6.33 -2.60 -3.28
C PHE A 67 6.76 -3.91 -2.61
N GLY A 68 8.06 -4.10 -2.36
CA GLY A 68 8.59 -5.27 -1.66
C GLY A 68 8.63 -5.12 -0.13
N GLY A 69 8.37 -3.93 0.40
CA GLY A 69 8.48 -3.63 1.82
C GLY A 69 9.87 -3.95 2.39
N ILE A 70 9.89 -4.51 3.59
CA ILE A 70 11.12 -4.95 4.28
C ILE A 70 11.88 -6.01 3.46
N TRP A 71 11.16 -6.91 2.77
CA TRP A 71 11.77 -7.93 1.92
C TRP A 71 12.46 -7.32 0.69
N GLY A 72 11.86 -6.29 0.11
CA GLY A 72 12.49 -5.50 -0.95
C GLY A 72 13.80 -4.87 -0.50
N VAL A 73 13.83 -4.31 0.72
CA VAL A 73 15.05 -3.76 1.30
C VAL A 73 16.11 -4.83 1.54
N LEU A 74 15.74 -6.01 2.05
CA LEU A 74 16.66 -7.15 2.19
C LEU A 74 17.24 -7.58 0.83
N LEU A 75 16.43 -7.60 -0.21
CA LEU A 75 16.88 -7.92 -1.57
C LEU A 75 17.87 -6.87 -2.09
N LEU A 76 17.65 -5.59 -1.79
CA LEU A 76 18.58 -4.52 -2.15
C LEU A 76 19.91 -4.62 -1.38
N ILE A 77 19.87 -5.00 -0.10
CA ILE A 77 21.08 -5.28 0.69
C ILE A 77 21.85 -6.46 0.07
N LEU A 78 21.16 -7.54 -0.32
CA LEU A 78 21.79 -8.67 -1.01
C LEU A 78 22.40 -8.24 -2.35
N ALA A 79 21.72 -7.41 -3.12
CA ALA A 79 22.23 -6.89 -4.38
C ALA A 79 23.50 -6.05 -4.19
N GLN A 80 23.58 -5.24 -3.12
CA GLN A 80 24.80 -4.53 -2.74
C GLN A 80 25.94 -5.51 -2.40
N ILE A 81 25.67 -6.55 -1.60
CA ILE A 81 26.67 -7.57 -1.23
C ILE A 81 27.21 -8.31 -2.47
N LEU A 82 26.37 -8.49 -3.49
CA LEU A 82 26.74 -9.11 -4.76
C LEU A 82 27.49 -8.15 -5.71
N GLY A 83 27.66 -6.87 -5.34
CA GLY A 83 28.41 -5.89 -6.12
C GLY A 83 27.64 -5.28 -7.29
N PHE A 84 26.30 -5.31 -7.29
CA PHE A 84 25.50 -4.66 -8.33
C PHE A 84 25.58 -3.12 -8.27
N PHE A 85 25.92 -2.56 -7.11
CA PHE A 85 26.11 -1.13 -6.86
C PHE A 85 26.85 -0.91 -5.55
#